data_AF-A0A7Y0XYL6-F1
#
_entry.id   AF-A0A7Y0XYL6-F1
#
_cell.length_a   1.000
_cell.length_b   1.000
_cell.length_c   1.000
_cell.angle_alpha   90.00
_cell.angle_beta   90.00
_cell.angle_gamma   90.00
#
_symmetry.space_group_name_H-M   'P 1'
#
loop_
_entity.id
_entity.type
_entity.pdbx_description
1 polymer ?
#
loop_
_entity_poly.entity_id
_entity_poly.type
_entity_poly.pdbx_seq_one_letter_code
_entity_poly.pdbx_strand_id
1 'polypeptide(L)'
;MPIQSKVRSAVMLLPLFALTGTLSSCQKKIEDVLVDKVIEQSTGKKVDFKSGSESITIESEGKKIEIQGKGREWPNDMPADVPKFSYGQVKAVTRATMPEGKSWTVVCDNVPGNIIKDYEGKLKNKGFKTVATIVTSDNGEGGSVSATKEKLNVTLITGSGSTSISVVQEH
;
A
#
# COMPACT_ATOMS: atom_id res chain seq x y z
N MET A 1 -17.84 40.15 68.69
CA MET A 1 -19.28 40.02 69.05
C MET A 1 -20.11 40.67 67.96
N PRO A 2 -21.32 40.22 67.56
CA PRO A 2 -22.06 38.93 67.70
C PRO A 2 -21.99 38.11 66.36
N ILE A 3 -22.35 36.83 66.15
CA ILE A 3 -23.42 35.86 66.52
C ILE A 3 -24.71 35.94 65.66
N GLN A 4 -24.98 34.80 64.97
CA GLN A 4 -26.24 34.21 64.44
C GLN A 4 -26.38 34.17 62.90
N SER A 5 -26.30 33.01 62.23
CA SER A 5 -27.14 31.77 62.29
C SER A 5 -28.47 31.90 61.56
N LYS A 6 -28.60 31.19 60.43
CA LYS A 6 -29.80 30.41 60.07
C LYS A 6 -29.45 29.31 59.06
N VAL A 7 -29.24 28.12 59.60
CA VAL A 7 -29.33 26.83 58.90
C VAL A 7 -30.81 26.56 58.61
N ARG A 8 -31.14 26.04 57.42
CA ARG A 8 -32.32 25.19 57.23
C ARG A 8 -32.11 24.21 56.07
N SER A 9 -32.01 22.94 56.46
CA SER A 9 -32.38 21.69 55.79
C SER A 9 -31.83 21.43 54.37
N ALA A 10 -30.87 20.53 54.17
CA ALA A 10 -30.80 19.08 54.43
C ALA A 10 -31.63 18.21 53.48
N VAL A 11 -31.01 17.08 53.10
CA VAL A 11 -31.53 15.90 52.38
C VAL A 11 -31.49 16.09 50.84
N MET A 12 -30.78 15.31 50.03
CA MET A 12 -30.68 13.85 50.04
C MET A 12 -29.46 13.34 49.26
N LEU A 13 -28.76 12.37 49.84
CA LEU A 13 -27.88 11.39 49.15
C LEU A 13 -28.64 10.70 48.00
N LEU A 14 -27.96 10.37 46.90
CA LEU A 14 -27.92 8.99 46.38
C LEU A 14 -26.79 8.83 45.33
N PRO A 15 -25.93 7.79 45.42
CA PRO A 15 -24.78 7.61 44.55
C PRO A 15 -25.16 6.87 43.27
N LEU A 16 -24.85 7.44 42.10
CA LEU A 16 -24.97 6.72 40.83
C LEU A 16 -23.72 5.87 40.61
N PHE A 17 -23.78 4.62 41.09
CA PHE A 17 -22.98 3.52 40.59
C PHE A 17 -23.34 3.32 39.11
N ALA A 18 -22.56 3.89 38.20
CA ALA A 18 -22.59 3.52 36.79
C ALA A 18 -21.40 2.60 36.53
N LEU A 19 -21.72 1.32 36.39
CA LEU A 19 -20.84 0.25 35.94
C LEU A 19 -20.00 0.74 34.75
N THR A 20 -18.69 0.89 34.93
CA THR A 20 -17.74 0.89 33.82
C THR A 20 -17.64 -0.55 33.31
N GLY A 21 -18.67 -0.96 32.57
CA GLY A 21 -18.64 -2.17 31.76
C GLY A 21 -17.58 -1.99 30.68
N THR A 22 -16.56 -2.82 30.74
CA THR A 22 -15.58 -3.03 29.69
C THR A 22 -16.29 -3.46 28.41
N LEU A 23 -16.54 -2.53 27.49
CA LEU A 23 -16.84 -2.86 26.08
C LEU A 23 -15.51 -3.18 25.38
N SER A 24 -14.95 -4.35 25.71
CA SER A 24 -14.18 -5.10 24.72
C SER A 24 -15.17 -5.77 23.78
N SER A 25 -14.79 -5.85 22.50
CA SER A 25 -15.49 -6.56 21.42
C SER A 25 -16.60 -5.79 20.69
N CYS A 26 -16.19 -4.91 19.77
CA CYS A 26 -16.51 -5.06 18.34
C CYS A 26 -15.74 -4.02 17.49
N GLN A 27 -14.40 -4.00 17.62
CA GLN A 27 -13.56 -3.42 16.57
C GLN A 27 -13.33 -4.48 15.50
N LYS A 28 -14.36 -4.77 14.69
CA LYS A 28 -14.07 -5.28 13.34
C LYS A 28 -13.55 -4.09 12.56
N LYS A 29 -12.27 -4.14 12.21
CA LYS A 29 -11.58 -3.10 11.47
C LYS A 29 -12.36 -2.85 10.18
N ILE A 30 -12.72 -1.60 9.94
CA ILE A 30 -13.35 -1.13 8.69
C ILE A 30 -12.48 -1.50 7.46
N GLU A 31 -11.21 -1.80 7.68
CA GLU A 31 -10.26 -2.30 6.68
C GLU A 31 -10.59 -3.71 6.16
N ASP A 32 -11.11 -4.64 6.99
CA ASP A 32 -11.41 -6.01 6.55
C ASP A 32 -12.56 -6.04 5.53
N VAL A 33 -13.54 -5.15 5.68
CA VAL A 33 -14.73 -5.08 4.79
C VAL A 33 -14.38 -4.54 3.40
N LEU A 34 -13.33 -3.72 3.28
CA LEU A 34 -12.91 -3.14 2.00
C LEU A 34 -12.14 -4.13 1.13
N VAL A 35 -11.35 -5.01 1.73
CA VAL A 35 -10.61 -6.05 0.98
C VAL A 35 -11.56 -7.12 0.46
N ASP A 36 -12.55 -7.54 1.25
CA ASP A 36 -13.56 -8.50 0.83
C ASP A 36 -14.37 -8.00 -0.38
N LYS A 37 -14.79 -6.73 -0.37
CA LYS A 37 -15.60 -6.16 -1.47
C LYS A 37 -14.83 -5.98 -2.78
N VAL A 38 -13.57 -5.56 -2.72
CA VAL A 38 -12.78 -5.29 -3.94
C VAL A 38 -12.44 -6.61 -4.66
N ILE A 39 -12.30 -7.72 -3.93
CA ILE A 39 -11.98 -9.03 -4.50
C ILE A 39 -13.26 -9.78 -4.95
N GLU A 40 -14.38 -9.68 -4.21
CA GLU A 40 -15.67 -10.25 -4.66
C GLU A 40 -16.15 -9.62 -5.97
N GLN A 41 -16.02 -8.30 -6.12
CA GLN A 41 -16.43 -7.60 -7.34
C GLN A 41 -15.57 -7.93 -8.56
N SER A 42 -14.32 -8.35 -8.37
CA SER A 42 -13.40 -8.64 -9.48
C SER A 42 -13.36 -10.12 -9.89
N THR A 43 -13.70 -11.05 -8.99
CA THR A 43 -13.55 -12.49 -9.24
C THR A 43 -14.86 -13.28 -9.20
N GLY A 44 -15.94 -12.72 -8.63
CA GLY A 44 -17.25 -13.39 -8.55
C GLY A 44 -17.28 -14.65 -7.67
N LYS A 45 -16.21 -14.93 -6.90
CA LYS A 45 -16.10 -16.13 -6.05
C LYS A 45 -15.75 -15.73 -4.62
N LYS A 46 -16.37 -16.44 -3.67
CA LYS A 46 -16.10 -16.34 -2.23
C LYS A 46 -14.75 -17.00 -1.97
N VAL A 47 -13.73 -16.21 -1.61
CA VAL A 47 -12.39 -16.71 -1.28
C VAL A 47 -12.27 -16.81 0.24
N ASP A 48 -11.82 -17.96 0.73
CA ASP A 48 -11.67 -18.24 2.16
C ASP A 48 -10.41 -17.53 2.69
N PHE A 49 -10.60 -16.47 3.46
CA PHE A 49 -9.51 -15.61 3.94
C PHE A 49 -8.89 -16.19 5.22
N LYS A 50 -7.67 -16.72 5.14
CA LYS A 50 -6.85 -16.98 6.33
C LYS A 50 -6.27 -15.67 6.85
N SER A 51 -7.08 -14.93 7.61
CA SER A 51 -6.64 -13.74 8.34
C SER A 51 -5.58 -14.14 9.36
N GLY A 52 -4.31 -13.88 9.04
CA GLY A 52 -3.20 -14.19 9.93
C GLY A 52 -1.81 -14.03 9.35
N SER A 53 -1.62 -14.01 8.03
CA SER A 53 -0.28 -13.88 7.44
C SER A 53 -0.23 -12.83 6.32
N GLU A 54 0.75 -11.94 6.48
CA GLU A 54 1.38 -10.90 5.66
C GLU A 54 1.45 -11.06 4.11
N SER A 55 0.84 -12.10 3.54
CA SER A 55 0.85 -12.41 2.11
C SER A 55 -0.45 -13.11 1.66
N ILE A 56 -1.02 -12.67 0.55
CA ILE A 56 -2.20 -13.25 -0.12
C ILE A 56 -1.74 -13.88 -1.43
N THR A 57 -2.08 -15.15 -1.66
CA THR A 57 -1.82 -15.84 -2.94
C THR A 57 -3.14 -16.29 -3.55
N ILE A 58 -3.37 -15.94 -4.81
CA ILE A 58 -4.54 -16.31 -5.61
C ILE A 58 -4.05 -17.12 -6.81
N GLU A 59 -4.56 -18.33 -6.97
CA GLU A 59 -4.24 -19.22 -8.09
C GLU A 59 -5.52 -19.64 -8.82
N SER A 60 -5.53 -19.50 -10.14
CA SER A 60 -6.64 -19.94 -11.00
C SER A 60 -6.15 -20.17 -12.43
N GLU A 61 -6.50 -21.31 -13.03
CA GLU A 61 -6.31 -21.58 -14.48
C GLU A 61 -4.89 -21.27 -14.99
N GLY A 62 -3.85 -21.66 -14.24
CA GLY A 62 -2.45 -21.43 -14.62
C GLY A 62 -1.96 -19.98 -14.39
N LYS A 63 -2.78 -19.13 -13.77
CA LYS A 63 -2.41 -17.79 -13.32
C LYS A 63 -2.20 -17.79 -11.81
N LYS A 64 -1.15 -17.10 -11.37
CA LYS A 64 -0.81 -16.95 -9.95
C LYS A 64 -0.59 -15.48 -9.64
N ILE A 65 -1.25 -14.95 -8.62
CA ILE A 65 -1.05 -13.59 -8.10
C ILE A 65 -0.65 -13.69 -6.64
N GLU A 66 0.47 -13.09 -6.26
CA GLU A 66 1.00 -13.06 -4.90
C GLU A 66 1.14 -11.61 -4.45
N ILE A 67 0.40 -11.22 -3.41
CA ILE A 67 0.43 -9.88 -2.83
C ILE A 67 1.09 -10.01 -1.45
N GLN A 68 2.15 -9.27 -1.21
CA GLN A 68 2.84 -9.23 0.08
C GLN A 68 2.78 -7.81 0.64
N GLY A 69 2.24 -7.65 1.85
CA GLY A 69 2.02 -6.34 2.48
C GLY A 69 2.96 -6.07 3.67
N LYS A 70 3.37 -4.81 3.83
CA LYS A 70 4.24 -4.19 4.87
C LYS A 70 5.64 -4.80 5.07
N GLY A 71 6.63 -3.92 5.27
CA GLY A 71 7.98 -4.29 5.73
C GLY A 71 8.82 -5.11 4.75
N ARG A 72 8.48 -5.11 3.46
CA ARG A 72 9.17 -5.93 2.45
C ARG A 72 10.36 -5.21 1.84
N GLU A 73 11.31 -5.99 1.35
CA GLU A 73 12.43 -5.50 0.57
C GLU A 73 12.07 -5.46 -0.91
N TRP A 74 12.95 -4.86 -1.71
CA TRP A 74 12.88 -4.95 -3.16
C TRP A 74 12.87 -6.44 -3.61
N PRO A 75 12.04 -6.84 -4.58
CA PRO A 75 11.92 -8.25 -4.97
C PRO A 75 13.24 -8.79 -5.54
N ASN A 76 13.83 -9.78 -4.87
CA ASN A 76 15.08 -10.42 -5.33
C ASN A 76 14.87 -11.28 -6.59
N ASP A 77 13.62 -11.63 -6.89
CA ASP A 77 13.19 -12.40 -8.06
C ASP A 77 12.86 -11.52 -9.28
N MET A 78 12.89 -10.19 -9.13
CA MET A 78 12.73 -9.27 -10.26
C MET A 78 13.99 -9.30 -11.15
N PRO A 79 13.87 -9.16 -12.48
CA PRO A 79 15.02 -9.14 -13.38
C PRO A 79 16.09 -8.13 -12.96
N ALA A 80 17.34 -8.59 -12.81
CA ALA A 80 18.46 -7.79 -12.28
C ALA A 80 18.84 -6.57 -13.15
N ASP A 81 18.36 -6.56 -14.39
CA ASP A 81 18.47 -5.42 -15.29
C ASP A 81 17.64 -4.23 -14.81
N VAL A 82 16.53 -4.46 -14.11
CA VAL A 82 15.70 -3.39 -13.55
C VAL A 82 16.45 -2.77 -12.35
N PRO A 83 16.78 -1.47 -12.38
CA PRO A 83 17.43 -0.81 -11.26
C PRO A 83 16.53 -0.85 -10.01
N LYS A 84 17.11 -1.28 -8.88
CA LYS A 84 16.43 -1.24 -7.58
C LYS A 84 15.96 0.17 -7.24
N PHE A 85 14.67 0.32 -6.97
CA PHE A 85 14.12 1.55 -6.45
C PHE A 85 14.49 1.70 -4.96
N SER A 86 15.18 2.79 -4.61
CA SER A 86 15.78 3.00 -3.29
C SER A 86 15.45 4.36 -2.65
N TYR A 87 14.44 5.06 -3.19
CA TYR A 87 14.09 6.41 -2.77
C TYR A 87 13.03 6.47 -1.67
N GLY A 88 12.50 5.33 -1.23
CA GLY A 88 11.47 5.27 -0.20
C GLY A 88 11.35 3.87 0.39
N GLN A 89 10.32 3.67 1.22
CA GLN A 89 10.05 2.41 1.89
C GLN A 89 9.06 1.58 1.08
N VAL A 90 9.41 0.34 0.75
CA VAL A 90 8.49 -0.60 0.11
C VAL A 90 7.36 -0.96 1.08
N LYS A 91 6.13 -0.77 0.62
CA LYS A 91 4.89 -1.03 1.36
C LYS A 91 4.17 -2.27 0.90
N ALA A 92 4.23 -2.55 -0.40
CA ALA A 92 3.62 -3.72 -0.98
C ALA A 92 4.41 -4.19 -2.19
N VAL A 93 4.43 -5.50 -2.39
CA VAL A 93 4.90 -6.14 -3.61
C VAL A 93 3.81 -7.07 -4.09
N THR A 94 3.33 -6.84 -5.31
CA THR A 94 2.45 -7.75 -6.03
C THR A 94 3.25 -8.43 -7.13
N ARG A 95 3.14 -9.75 -7.23
CA ARG A 95 3.70 -10.55 -8.33
C ARG A 95 2.56 -11.21 -9.06
N ALA A 96 2.61 -11.23 -10.38
CA ALA A 96 1.70 -12.05 -11.17
C ALA A 96 2.50 -12.90 -12.14
N THR A 97 2.14 -14.18 -12.23
CA THR A 97 2.60 -15.12 -13.24
C THR A 97 1.41 -15.48 -14.10
N MET A 98 1.54 -15.28 -15.41
CA MET A 98 0.52 -15.58 -16.41
C MET A 98 1.17 -16.32 -17.60
N PRO A 99 0.39 -16.99 -18.47
CA PRO A 99 0.94 -17.66 -19.66
C PRO A 99 1.77 -16.75 -20.57
N GLU A 100 1.46 -15.46 -20.62
CA GLU A 100 2.16 -14.43 -21.40
C GLU A 100 3.47 -13.93 -20.77
N GLY A 101 3.69 -14.19 -19.47
CA GLY A 101 4.88 -13.73 -18.77
C GLY A 101 4.68 -13.47 -17.28
N LYS A 102 5.62 -12.71 -16.71
CA LYS A 102 5.63 -12.35 -15.28
C LYS A 102 5.52 -10.84 -15.12
N SER A 103 4.94 -10.41 -14.02
CA SER A 103 4.95 -9.00 -13.65
C SER A 103 5.16 -8.82 -12.16
N TRP A 104 5.73 -7.66 -11.82
CA TRP A 104 5.96 -7.20 -10.47
C TRP A 104 5.43 -5.78 -10.37
N THR A 105 4.67 -5.50 -9.32
CA THR A 105 4.30 -4.13 -8.94
C THR A 105 4.79 -3.88 -7.53
N VAL A 106 5.61 -2.86 -7.36
CA VAL A 106 6.17 -2.43 -6.07
C VAL A 106 5.60 -1.07 -5.73
N VAL A 107 4.97 -0.97 -4.57
CA VAL A 107 4.45 0.30 -4.04
C VAL A 107 5.37 0.78 -2.92
N CYS A 108 5.80 2.03 -3.00
CA CYS A 108 6.69 2.68 -2.05
C CYS A 108 6.04 3.94 -1.47
N ASP A 109 6.27 4.19 -0.18
CA ASP A 109 5.93 5.44 0.52
C ASP A 109 7.19 6.20 0.91
N ASN A 110 7.02 7.43 1.40
CA ASN A 110 8.09 8.34 1.81
C ASN A 110 9.08 8.61 0.68
N VAL A 111 8.57 8.71 -0.55
CA VAL A 111 9.37 8.94 -1.74
C VAL A 111 9.45 10.45 -2.03
N PRO A 112 10.64 11.01 -2.27
CA PRO A 112 10.78 12.37 -2.78
C PRO A 112 10.09 12.52 -4.13
N GLY A 113 9.31 13.58 -4.32
CA GLY A 113 8.52 13.72 -5.55
C GLY A 113 9.34 13.98 -6.82
N ASN A 114 10.62 14.36 -6.71
CA ASN A 114 11.50 14.77 -7.81
C ASN A 114 12.41 13.66 -8.35
N ILE A 115 12.00 12.39 -8.24
CA ILE A 115 12.85 11.23 -8.57
C ILE A 115 12.75 10.76 -10.02
N ILE A 116 11.80 11.28 -10.81
CA ILE A 116 11.49 10.78 -12.16
C ILE A 116 12.73 10.79 -13.08
N LYS A 117 13.42 11.94 -13.18
CA LYS A 117 14.59 12.08 -14.05
C LYS A 117 15.79 11.24 -13.60
N ASP A 118 15.96 11.07 -12.29
CA ASP A 118 17.05 10.25 -11.76
C ASP A 118 16.81 8.77 -12.03
N TYR A 119 15.57 8.28 -11.82
CA TYR A 119 15.23 6.90 -12.14
C TYR A 119 15.27 6.63 -13.66
N GLU A 120 14.85 7.58 -14.49
CA GLU A 120 15.06 7.52 -15.94
C GLU A 120 16.54 7.36 -16.30
N GLY A 121 17.43 8.13 -15.68
CA GLY A 121 18.87 8.00 -15.86
C GLY A 121 19.40 6.62 -15.49
N LYS A 122 18.92 6.04 -14.38
CA LYS A 122 19.26 4.67 -13.97
C LYS A 122 18.80 3.62 -14.99
N LEU A 123 17.59 3.78 -15.54
CA LEU A 123 17.07 2.90 -16.59
C LEU A 123 17.93 2.99 -17.85
N LYS A 124 18.26 4.19 -18.31
CA LYS A 124 19.16 4.42 -19.47
C LYS A 124 20.53 3.79 -19.27
N ASN A 125 21.12 3.93 -18.09
CA ASN A 125 22.41 3.32 -17.74
C ASN A 125 22.37 1.78 -17.74
N LYS A 126 21.18 1.18 -17.59
CA LYS A 126 20.95 -0.28 -17.71
C LYS A 126 20.58 -0.74 -19.13
N GLY A 127 20.59 0.18 -20.09
CA GLY A 127 20.31 -0.09 -21.49
C GLY A 127 18.83 -0.05 -21.86
N PHE A 128 17.97 0.47 -20.98
CA PHE A 128 16.57 0.72 -21.33
C PHE A 128 16.43 1.92 -22.26
N LYS A 129 15.51 1.83 -23.20
CA LYS A 129 15.06 2.95 -24.04
C LYS A 129 13.84 3.59 -23.39
N THR A 130 13.92 4.88 -23.08
CA THR A 130 12.76 5.64 -22.60
C THR A 130 11.71 5.69 -23.70
N VAL A 131 10.48 5.27 -23.37
CA VAL A 131 9.30 5.41 -24.23
C VAL A 131 8.60 6.72 -23.95
N ALA A 132 8.41 7.06 -22.68
CA ALA A 132 7.76 8.29 -22.26
C ALA A 132 8.30 8.75 -20.90
N THR A 133 8.44 10.06 -20.75
CA THR A 133 8.67 10.71 -19.46
C THR A 133 7.70 11.87 -19.34
N ILE A 134 6.96 11.91 -18.24
CA ILE A 134 6.02 12.98 -17.90
C ILE A 134 6.41 13.50 -16.53
N VAL A 135 6.48 14.82 -16.39
CA VAL A 135 6.69 15.50 -15.11
C VAL A 135 5.50 16.41 -14.89
N THR A 136 4.83 16.29 -13.75
CA THR A 136 3.54 16.95 -13.50
C THR A 136 3.65 18.35 -12.91
N SER A 137 4.85 18.76 -12.51
CA SER A 137 5.09 20.07 -11.88
C SER A 137 6.44 20.64 -12.30
N ASP A 138 6.54 21.97 -12.36
CA ASP A 138 7.76 22.69 -12.75
C ASP A 138 8.93 22.44 -11.78
N ASN A 139 8.62 22.17 -10.50
CA ASN A 139 9.61 21.79 -9.48
C ASN A 139 10.08 20.32 -9.61
N GLY A 140 9.58 19.57 -10.59
CA GLY A 140 9.89 18.16 -10.80
C GLY A 140 9.05 17.20 -9.97
N GLU A 141 8.09 17.68 -9.19
CA GLU A 141 7.27 16.86 -8.30
C GLU A 141 6.21 16.06 -9.07
N GLY A 142 6.26 14.75 -8.87
CA GLY A 142 5.35 13.80 -9.48
C GLY A 142 5.59 13.61 -10.97
N GLY A 143 4.95 12.58 -11.52
CA GLY A 143 5.03 12.24 -12.92
C GLY A 143 5.18 10.75 -13.15
N SER A 144 5.66 10.40 -14.34
CA SER A 144 5.88 9.02 -14.73
C SER A 144 7.07 8.87 -15.68
N VAL A 145 7.65 7.69 -15.68
CA VAL A 145 8.60 7.26 -16.71
C VAL A 145 8.27 5.83 -17.13
N SER A 146 8.23 5.60 -18.43
CA SER A 146 8.09 4.27 -19.03
C SER A 146 9.30 4.01 -19.92
N ALA A 147 9.91 2.84 -19.78
CA ALA A 147 11.08 2.44 -20.54
C ALA A 147 11.06 0.94 -20.86
N THR A 148 11.71 0.56 -21.95
CA THR A 148 11.72 -0.82 -22.44
C THR A 148 13.13 -1.34 -22.74
N LYS A 149 13.33 -2.63 -22.54
CA LYS A 149 14.56 -3.35 -22.89
C LYS A 149 14.19 -4.79 -23.22
N GLU A 150 14.34 -5.17 -24.49
CA GLU A 150 13.96 -6.52 -24.97
C GLU A 150 12.51 -6.85 -24.57
N LYS A 151 12.31 -7.89 -23.73
CA LYS A 151 11.00 -8.33 -23.22
C LYS A 151 10.60 -7.67 -21.90
N LEU A 152 11.37 -6.68 -21.43
CA LEU A 152 11.12 -5.94 -20.21
C LEU A 152 10.47 -4.60 -20.50
N ASN A 153 9.35 -4.35 -19.84
CA ASN A 153 8.68 -3.06 -19.80
C ASN A 153 8.66 -2.57 -18.35
N VAL A 154 9.19 -1.38 -18.08
CA VAL A 154 9.18 -0.75 -16.75
C VAL A 154 8.37 0.53 -16.83
N THR A 155 7.40 0.68 -15.94
CA THR A 155 6.65 1.92 -15.76
C THR A 155 6.71 2.32 -14.29
N LEU A 156 7.12 3.56 -14.05
CA LEU A 156 7.14 4.17 -12.73
C LEU A 156 6.19 5.36 -12.72
N ILE A 157 5.39 5.49 -11.67
CA ILE A 157 4.48 6.61 -11.45
C ILE A 157 4.69 7.11 -10.03
N THR A 158 4.94 8.40 -9.86
CA THR A 158 5.16 9.05 -8.57
C THR A 158 4.17 10.20 -8.38
N GLY A 159 3.66 10.34 -7.16
CA GLY A 159 2.82 11.46 -6.75
C GLY A 159 2.52 11.41 -5.26
N SER A 160 2.37 12.59 -4.64
CA SER A 160 1.91 12.72 -3.25
C SER A 160 2.71 11.90 -2.22
N GLY A 161 4.02 11.78 -2.39
CA GLY A 161 4.92 11.05 -1.47
C GLY A 161 4.92 9.52 -1.65
N SER A 162 4.16 9.00 -2.61
CA SER A 162 4.12 7.57 -2.95
C SER A 162 4.57 7.32 -4.38
N THR A 163 5.00 6.10 -4.66
CA THR A 163 5.41 5.66 -6.00
C THR A 163 5.00 4.22 -6.25
N SER A 164 4.52 3.95 -7.47
CA SER A 164 4.30 2.59 -7.97
C SER A 164 5.29 2.31 -9.09
N ILE A 165 5.98 1.18 -9.01
CA ILE A 165 6.86 0.65 -10.07
C ILE A 165 6.27 -0.65 -10.55
N SER A 166 5.87 -0.69 -11.82
CA SER A 166 5.39 -1.88 -12.51
C SER A 166 6.44 -2.36 -13.51
N VAL A 167 6.78 -3.64 -13.42
CA VAL A 167 7.69 -4.34 -14.33
C VAL A 167 6.92 -5.48 -14.96
N VAL A 168 6.95 -5.58 -16.28
CA VAL A 168 6.41 -6.70 -17.04
C VAL A 168 7.56 -7.35 -17.79
N GLN A 169 7.68 -8.66 -17.67
CA GLN A 169 8.58 -9.50 -18.44
C GLN A 169 7.75 -10.46 -19.27
N GLU A 170 7.75 -10.25 -20.58
CA GLU A 170 7.11 -11.14 -21.55
C GLU A 170 7.96 -12.40 -21.80
N HIS A 171 7.30 -13.51 -22.17
CA HIS A 171 7.97 -14.77 -22.50
C HIS A 171 8.79 -14.74 -23.78
#